data_AF-A0A5M9TRB0-F1
#
_entry.id   AF-A0A5M9TRB0-F1
#
_cell.length_a   1.000
_cell.length_b   1.000
_cell.length_c   1.000
_cell.angle_alpha   90.00
_cell.angle_beta   90.00
_cell.angle_gamma   90.00
#
_symmetry.space_group_name_H-M   'P 1'
#
loop_
_entity.id
_entity.type
_entity.pdbx_description
1 polymer ?
#
loop_
_entity_poly.entity_id
_entity_poly.type
_entity_poly.pdbx_seq_one_letter_code
_entity_poly.pdbx_strand_id
1 'polypeptide(L)'
;MKHAFSFPGYIREALKNYVNDAISKTLPEQNNQESHYTSTLLGNLRGTVINDDNYKIEFFGANIDDRGKNSAESKYGADLSIVAEIVDKENPAKSIKKAILIQAKLMKESDSKLESKGLKEQIEKMKKITPNPKVMKIAPDKYDRSKRTVSVCSGNKILNDEKYKEYDLADYFVKRVITTFDGDTRPNFVKRALRSDLEILQLSVVKK
;
A
#
# COMPACT_ATOMS: atom_id res chain seq x y z
N MET A 1 8.30 14.72 -7.01
CA MET A 1 8.72 14.38 -8.40
C MET A 1 7.67 13.46 -9.02
N LYS A 2 7.11 13.83 -10.18
CA LYS A 2 6.37 12.90 -11.03
C LYS A 2 7.40 11.94 -11.66
N HIS A 3 7.09 10.66 -11.72
CA HIS A 3 7.92 9.71 -12.45
C HIS A 3 7.65 9.91 -13.94
N ALA A 4 8.67 9.78 -14.78
CA ALA A 4 8.60 10.04 -16.22
C ALA A 4 7.89 8.92 -17.02
N PHE A 5 6.94 8.20 -16.41
CA PHE A 5 6.12 7.22 -17.13
C PHE A 5 4.74 7.80 -17.43
N SER A 6 4.53 8.12 -18.70
CA SER A 6 3.18 8.23 -19.24
C SER A 6 2.78 6.85 -19.75
N PHE A 7 2.02 6.12 -18.93
CA PHE A 7 1.46 4.85 -19.38
C PHE A 7 0.30 5.08 -20.36
N PRO A 8 0.18 4.26 -21.43
CA PRO A 8 -0.99 4.21 -22.30
C PRO A 8 -2.30 4.01 -21.53
N GLY A 9 -3.42 4.43 -22.13
CA GLY A 9 -4.76 4.31 -21.52
C GLY A 9 -5.10 2.88 -21.12
N TYR A 10 -4.81 1.90 -21.99
CA TYR A 10 -5.13 0.49 -21.74
C TYR A 10 -4.40 -0.05 -20.49
N ILE A 11 -3.18 0.41 -20.20
CA ILE A 11 -2.43 0.00 -19.01
C ILE A 11 -3.10 0.51 -17.74
N ARG A 12 -3.57 1.76 -17.78
CA ARG A 12 -4.26 2.38 -16.64
C ARG A 12 -5.59 1.67 -16.36
N GLU A 13 -6.33 1.34 -17.40
CA GLU A 13 -7.60 0.59 -17.27
C GLU A 13 -7.35 -0.86 -16.81
N ALA A 14 -6.36 -1.55 -17.36
CA ALA A 14 -5.99 -2.90 -16.92
C ALA A 14 -5.61 -2.91 -15.42
N LEU A 15 -4.81 -1.94 -14.98
CA LEU A 15 -4.46 -1.81 -13.57
C LEU A 15 -5.67 -1.48 -12.69
N LYS A 16 -6.55 -0.60 -13.15
CA LYS A 16 -7.77 -0.25 -12.41
C LYS A 16 -8.69 -1.46 -12.24
N ASN A 17 -8.90 -2.22 -13.32
CA ASN A 17 -9.71 -3.43 -13.31
C ASN A 17 -9.09 -4.50 -12.42
N TYR A 18 -7.77 -4.69 -12.48
CA TYR A 18 -7.05 -5.64 -11.63
C TYR A 18 -7.25 -5.34 -10.14
N VAL A 19 -7.09 -4.08 -9.72
CA VAL A 19 -7.26 -3.69 -8.31
C VAL A 19 -8.73 -3.81 -7.89
N ASN A 20 -9.68 -3.40 -8.73
CA ASN A 20 -11.11 -3.53 -8.44
C ASN A 20 -11.54 -5.00 -8.33
N ASP A 21 -11.03 -5.86 -9.19
CA ASP A 21 -11.26 -7.31 -9.13
C ASP A 21 -10.73 -7.88 -7.82
N ALA A 22 -9.51 -7.51 -7.41
CA ALA A 22 -8.93 -7.93 -6.13
C ALA A 22 -9.77 -7.50 -4.91
N ILE A 23 -10.32 -6.27 -4.93
CA ILE A 23 -11.25 -5.79 -3.90
C ILE A 23 -12.53 -6.62 -3.92
N SER A 24 -13.12 -6.85 -5.10
CA SER A 24 -14.39 -7.58 -5.24
C SER A 24 -14.32 -9.04 -4.77
N LYS A 25 -13.15 -9.67 -4.91
CA LYS A 25 -12.87 -11.02 -4.41
C LYS A 25 -12.62 -11.08 -2.90
N THR A 26 -12.44 -9.94 -2.24
CA THR A 26 -12.20 -9.88 -0.80
C THR A 26 -13.53 -9.74 -0.06
N LEU A 27 -14.16 -10.88 0.22
CA LEU A 27 -15.51 -10.94 0.80
C LEU A 27 -15.51 -10.49 2.28
N PRO A 28 -16.22 -9.41 2.64
CA PRO A 28 -16.22 -8.87 4.02
C PRO A 28 -16.82 -9.81 5.06
N GLU A 29 -17.81 -10.62 4.68
CA GLU A 29 -18.47 -11.59 5.58
C GLU A 29 -17.50 -12.67 6.07
N GLN A 30 -16.53 -13.04 5.22
CA GLN A 30 -15.49 -14.01 5.55
C GLN A 30 -14.26 -13.36 6.21
N ASN A 31 -14.18 -12.02 6.16
CA ASN A 31 -13.01 -11.23 6.55
C ASN A 31 -13.42 -10.05 7.44
N ASN A 32 -14.12 -10.33 8.54
CA ASN A 32 -14.63 -9.30 9.44
C ASN A 32 -13.57 -8.72 10.40
N GLN A 33 -12.38 -9.31 10.45
CA GLN A 33 -11.21 -8.81 11.18
C GLN A 33 -10.25 -8.08 10.24
N GLU A 34 -9.64 -7.00 10.73
CA GLU A 34 -8.71 -6.16 9.96
C GLU A 34 -7.59 -7.00 9.33
N SER A 35 -6.91 -7.84 10.12
CA SER A 35 -5.80 -8.70 9.67
C SER A 35 -6.20 -9.73 8.61
N HIS A 36 -7.40 -10.30 8.72
CA HIS A 36 -7.92 -11.24 7.72
C HIS A 36 -8.23 -10.53 6.40
N TYR A 37 -8.92 -9.39 6.48
CA TYR A 37 -9.26 -8.61 5.30
C TYR A 37 -8.02 -8.14 4.55
N THR A 38 -7.04 -7.58 5.27
CA THR A 38 -5.78 -7.11 4.67
C THR A 38 -4.99 -8.25 4.05
N SER A 39 -4.92 -9.39 4.72
CA SER A 39 -4.21 -10.57 4.21
C SER A 39 -4.84 -11.10 2.92
N THR A 40 -6.17 -11.20 2.89
CA THR A 40 -6.92 -11.67 1.71
C THR A 40 -6.81 -10.69 0.56
N LEU A 41 -7.01 -9.39 0.82
CA LEU A 41 -6.83 -8.34 -0.18
C LEU A 41 -5.41 -8.35 -0.75
N LEU A 42 -4.39 -8.47 0.11
CA LEU A 42 -3.00 -8.54 -0.33
C LEU A 42 -2.76 -9.78 -1.20
N GLY A 43 -3.30 -10.94 -0.81
CA GLY A 43 -3.25 -12.17 -1.60
C GLY A 43 -3.83 -11.96 -3.01
N ASN A 44 -4.97 -11.29 -3.10
CA ASN A 44 -5.63 -10.98 -4.37
C ASN A 44 -4.90 -9.89 -5.18
N LEU A 45 -4.15 -8.99 -4.55
CA LEU A 45 -3.36 -7.96 -5.23
C LEU A 45 -2.02 -8.48 -5.77
N ARG A 46 -1.51 -9.61 -5.27
CA ARG A 46 -0.24 -10.19 -5.74
C ARG A 46 -0.39 -10.81 -7.13
N GLY A 47 0.57 -10.53 -8.00
CA GLY A 47 0.63 -11.12 -9.33
C GLY A 47 0.98 -10.12 -10.43
N THR A 48 1.01 -10.66 -11.64
CA THR A 48 1.27 -9.89 -12.86
C THR A 48 -0.01 -9.21 -13.32
N VAL A 49 0.02 -7.89 -13.45
CA VAL A 49 -1.06 -7.09 -14.03
C VAL A 49 -0.94 -7.05 -15.55
N ILE A 50 0.29 -6.80 -16.03
CA ILE A 50 0.63 -6.68 -17.44
C ILE A 50 1.99 -7.31 -17.66
N ASN A 51 2.13 -8.04 -18.76
CA ASN A 51 3.41 -8.51 -19.29
C ASN A 51 3.27 -8.65 -20.81
N ASP A 52 3.35 -7.52 -21.50
CA ASP A 52 3.33 -7.44 -22.97
C ASP A 52 4.73 -7.12 -23.51
N ASP A 53 4.86 -6.87 -24.81
CA ASP A 53 6.16 -6.60 -25.44
C ASP A 53 6.87 -5.35 -24.92
N ASN A 54 6.11 -4.39 -24.39
CA ASN A 54 6.62 -3.07 -24.00
C ASN A 54 6.74 -2.91 -22.48
N TYR A 55 5.82 -3.51 -21.72
CA TYR A 55 5.70 -3.27 -20.29
C TYR A 55 5.51 -4.55 -19.49
N LYS A 56 6.09 -4.53 -18.28
CA LYS A 56 5.73 -5.47 -17.22
C LYS A 56 5.37 -4.72 -15.95
N ILE A 57 4.19 -5.01 -15.40
CA ILE A 57 3.74 -4.49 -14.10
C ILE A 57 3.37 -5.69 -13.23
N GLU A 58 4.05 -5.83 -12.11
CA GLU A 58 3.87 -6.93 -11.18
C GLU A 58 3.86 -6.40 -9.74
N PHE A 59 2.94 -6.97 -8.94
CA PHE A 59 2.83 -6.66 -7.53
C PHE A 59 3.22 -7.85 -6.67
N PHE A 60 4.01 -7.53 -5.65
CA PHE A 60 4.35 -8.41 -4.56
C PHE A 60 3.94 -7.72 -3.27
N GLY A 61 4.01 -8.44 -2.14
CA GLY A 61 3.86 -7.80 -0.85
C GLY A 61 4.02 -8.79 0.29
N ALA A 62 3.99 -8.32 1.52
CA ALA A 62 4.02 -9.14 2.72
C ALA A 62 3.00 -8.63 3.73
N ASN A 63 2.35 -9.56 4.44
CA ASN A 63 1.71 -9.22 5.70
C ASN A 63 2.83 -9.09 6.74
N ILE A 64 2.78 -8.05 7.54
CA ILE A 64 3.78 -7.79 8.57
C ILE A 64 3.35 -8.54 9.83
N ASP A 65 4.31 -9.21 10.48
CA ASP A 65 4.00 -10.07 11.63
C ASP A 65 3.43 -9.24 12.79
N ASP A 66 2.22 -9.61 13.24
CA ASP A 66 1.44 -8.96 14.30
C ASP A 66 1.62 -9.64 15.68
N ARG A 67 2.09 -10.90 15.71
CA ARG A 67 2.10 -11.72 16.94
C ARG A 67 3.33 -11.50 17.83
N GLY A 68 3.08 -11.03 19.06
CA GLY A 68 4.01 -11.11 20.19
C GLY A 68 4.72 -9.80 20.56
N LYS A 69 5.29 -9.76 21.77
CA LYS A 69 6.17 -8.67 22.20
C LYS A 69 7.38 -8.63 21.28
N ASN A 70 7.63 -7.48 20.64
CA ASN A 70 8.66 -7.27 19.60
C ASN A 70 8.29 -7.75 18.18
N SER A 71 7.00 -7.98 17.88
CA SER A 71 6.52 -8.21 16.52
C SER A 71 6.88 -7.05 15.57
N ALA A 72 6.94 -7.33 14.27
CA ALA A 72 7.29 -6.34 13.28
C ALA A 72 6.28 -5.18 13.27
N GLU A 73 4.98 -5.47 13.41
CA GLU A 73 3.95 -4.45 13.55
C GLU A 73 4.20 -3.57 14.79
N SER A 74 4.53 -4.18 15.94
CA SER A 74 4.80 -3.42 17.16
C SER A 74 5.98 -2.47 17.03
N LYS A 75 6.99 -2.83 16.23
CA LYS A 75 8.21 -2.05 15.98
C LYS A 75 8.05 -1.00 14.91
N TYR A 76 7.36 -1.34 13.81
CA TYR A 76 7.34 -0.56 12.58
C TYR A 76 5.98 0.06 12.26
N GLY A 77 4.91 -0.35 12.95
CA GLY A 77 3.59 0.26 12.89
C GLY A 77 2.88 0.11 11.55
N ALA A 78 3.16 -0.98 10.82
CA ALA A 78 2.55 -1.28 9.54
C ALA A 78 1.94 -2.68 9.56
N ASP A 79 0.80 -2.86 8.90
CA ASP A 79 0.13 -4.14 8.77
C ASP A 79 0.58 -4.89 7.52
N LEU A 80 0.91 -4.16 6.45
CA LEU A 80 1.32 -4.76 5.19
C LEU A 80 2.27 -3.87 4.38
N SER A 81 2.92 -4.51 3.42
CA SER A 81 3.73 -3.88 2.39
C SER A 81 3.28 -4.31 1.00
N ILE A 82 3.43 -3.40 0.04
CA ILE A 82 3.24 -3.70 -1.38
C ILE A 82 4.47 -3.25 -2.13
N VAL A 83 5.06 -4.15 -2.92
CA VAL A 83 6.14 -3.84 -3.84
C VAL A 83 5.60 -3.85 -5.26
N ALA A 84 5.73 -2.72 -5.93
CA ALA A 84 5.43 -2.59 -7.35
C ALA A 84 6.72 -2.67 -8.15
N GLU A 85 6.81 -3.65 -9.04
CA GLU A 85 7.82 -3.74 -10.07
C GLU A 85 7.23 -3.29 -11.40
N ILE A 86 7.81 -2.24 -11.96
CA ILE A 86 7.35 -1.59 -13.18
C ILE A 86 8.54 -1.55 -14.12
N VAL A 87 8.46 -2.34 -15.19
CA VAL A 87 9.51 -2.46 -16.20
C VAL A 87 9.02 -1.87 -17.51
N ASP A 88 9.82 -0.97 -18.05
CA ASP A 88 9.73 -0.51 -19.44
C ASP A 88 10.79 -1.28 -20.22
N LYS A 89 10.33 -2.20 -21.07
CA LYS A 89 11.19 -3.14 -21.80
C LYS A 89 11.97 -2.44 -22.92
N GLU A 90 11.40 -1.36 -23.47
CA GLU A 90 12.09 -0.51 -24.45
C GLU A 90 13.12 0.40 -23.79
N ASN A 91 12.86 0.85 -22.56
CA ASN A 91 13.77 1.69 -21.78
C ASN A 91 14.00 1.15 -20.35
N PRO A 92 14.88 0.14 -20.21
CA PRO A 92 15.15 -0.48 -18.91
C PRO A 92 15.63 0.50 -17.83
N ALA A 93 16.31 1.60 -18.22
CA ALA A 93 16.77 2.62 -17.30
C ALA A 93 15.63 3.41 -16.62
N LYS A 94 14.43 3.40 -17.21
CA LYS A 94 13.24 3.97 -16.56
C LYS A 94 12.58 2.99 -15.60
N SER A 95 12.89 1.70 -15.67
CA SER A 95 12.27 0.67 -14.81
C SER A 95 12.49 0.97 -13.34
N ILE A 96 11.47 0.70 -12.52
CA ILE A 96 11.46 1.05 -11.12
C ILE A 96 10.84 -0.07 -10.29
N LYS A 97 11.48 -0.35 -9.15
CA LYS A 97 10.86 -1.07 -8.04
C LYS A 97 10.65 -0.10 -6.89
N LYS A 98 9.45 -0.11 -6.32
CA LYS A 98 9.14 0.70 -5.14
C LYS A 98 8.29 -0.09 -4.17
N ALA A 99 8.54 0.14 -2.89
CA ALA A 99 7.77 -0.43 -1.80
C ALA A 99 6.89 0.62 -1.14
N ILE A 100 5.69 0.21 -0.75
CA ILE A 100 4.71 1.04 -0.08
C ILE A 100 4.42 0.34 1.24
N LEU A 101 4.66 1.03 2.34
CA LEU A 101 4.35 0.54 3.67
C LEU A 101 2.99 1.13 4.10
N ILE A 102 2.08 0.25 4.53
CA ILE A 102 0.68 0.58 4.74
C ILE A 102 0.25 0.14 6.14
N GLN A 103 -0.33 1.07 6.89
CA GLN A 103 -1.18 0.74 8.05
C GLN A 103 -2.63 0.70 7.57
N ALA A 104 -3.29 -0.45 7.71
CA ALA A 104 -4.70 -0.58 7.43
C ALA A 104 -5.53 -0.15 8.65
N LYS A 105 -6.76 0.30 8.39
CA LYS A 105 -7.80 0.50 9.38
C LYS A 105 -9.14 0.05 8.84
N LEU A 106 -9.73 -0.93 9.52
CA LEU A 106 -11.09 -1.38 9.28
C LEU A 106 -12.06 -0.47 10.03
N MET A 107 -12.89 0.25 9.28
CA MET A 107 -13.83 1.23 9.81
C MET A 107 -15.19 0.60 10.08
N LYS A 108 -15.82 1.05 11.17
CA LYS A 108 -17.24 0.85 11.46
C LYS A 108 -18.07 1.98 10.86
N GLU A 109 -19.38 1.77 10.76
CA GLU A 109 -20.31 2.80 10.24
C GLU A 109 -20.30 4.08 11.08
N SER A 110 -20.06 3.97 12.38
CA SER A 110 -19.95 5.10 13.31
C SER A 110 -18.66 5.90 13.16
N ASP A 111 -17.66 5.37 12.46
CA ASP A 111 -16.33 5.94 12.46
C ASP A 111 -16.26 7.08 11.44
N SER A 112 -16.28 8.30 11.94
CA SER A 112 -16.25 9.50 11.10
C SER A 112 -14.85 9.85 10.60
N LYS A 113 -13.78 9.36 11.27
CA LYS A 113 -12.40 9.77 10.97
C LYS A 113 -11.34 8.72 11.30
N LEU A 114 -10.23 8.77 10.56
CA LEU A 114 -8.96 8.08 10.84
C LEU A 114 -8.17 8.83 11.92
N GLU A 115 -8.77 9.10 13.08
CA GLU A 115 -8.16 9.91 14.13
C GLU A 115 -8.19 9.15 15.46
N SER A 116 -7.26 8.19 15.61
CA SER A 116 -6.99 7.57 16.90
C SER A 116 -5.54 7.80 17.30
N LYS A 117 -5.29 7.94 18.61
CA LYS A 117 -3.94 8.08 19.16
C LYS A 117 -3.04 6.92 18.72
N GLY A 118 -3.57 5.70 18.73
CA GLY A 118 -2.84 4.50 18.30
C GLY A 118 -2.41 4.55 16.82
N LEU A 119 -3.26 5.07 15.93
CA LEU A 119 -2.90 5.21 14.51
C LEU A 119 -1.73 6.19 14.32
N LYS A 120 -1.73 7.33 15.03
CA LYS A 120 -0.59 8.28 14.95
C LYS A 120 0.71 7.64 15.43
N GLU A 121 0.68 6.91 16.54
CA GLU A 121 1.85 6.18 17.06
C GLU A 121 2.37 5.13 16.05
N GLN A 122 1.47 4.43 15.36
CA GLN A 122 1.84 3.50 14.27
C GLN A 122 2.51 4.24 13.10
N ILE A 123 1.93 5.34 12.63
CA ILE A 123 2.49 6.15 11.55
C ILE A 123 3.86 6.72 11.93
N GLU A 124 4.08 7.14 13.18
CA GLU A 124 5.39 7.60 13.65
C GLU A 124 6.46 6.52 13.54
N LYS A 125 6.13 5.27 13.87
CA LYS A 125 7.04 4.13 13.71
C LYS A 125 7.38 3.89 12.23
N MET A 126 6.38 3.94 11.35
CA MET A 126 6.60 3.81 9.91
C MET A 126 7.49 4.94 9.37
N LYS A 127 7.26 6.18 9.81
CA LYS A 127 8.01 7.37 9.37
C LYS A 127 9.50 7.29 9.68
N LYS A 128 9.90 6.50 10.69
CA LYS A 128 11.32 6.24 11.00
C LYS A 128 12.03 5.42 9.91
N ILE A 129 11.27 4.61 9.16
CA ILE A 129 11.84 3.68 8.17
C ILE A 129 11.47 4.03 6.73
N THR A 130 10.38 4.76 6.48
CA THR A 130 9.99 5.24 5.16
C THR A 130 9.59 6.71 5.19
N PRO A 131 9.97 7.52 4.17
CA PRO A 131 9.54 8.92 4.09
C PRO A 131 8.04 9.07 3.77
N ASN A 132 7.38 8.02 3.27
CA ASN A 132 6.07 8.09 2.64
C ASN A 132 5.06 7.08 3.23
N PRO A 133 4.85 7.02 4.56
CA PRO A 133 3.90 6.08 5.15
C PRO A 133 2.48 6.31 4.60
N LYS A 134 1.74 5.22 4.42
CA LYS A 134 0.37 5.24 3.90
C LYS A 134 -0.59 4.63 4.91
N VAL A 135 -1.81 5.16 4.90
CA VAL A 135 -2.93 4.57 5.64
C VAL A 135 -3.94 4.08 4.64
N MET A 136 -4.37 2.84 4.78
CA MET A 136 -5.43 2.23 3.98
C MET A 136 -6.69 2.12 4.83
N LYS A 137 -7.75 2.79 4.41
CA LYS A 137 -9.05 2.79 5.07
C LYS A 137 -9.97 1.80 4.37
N ILE A 138 -10.50 0.86 5.13
CA ILE A 138 -11.43 -0.16 4.67
C ILE A 138 -12.79 0.14 5.31
N ALA A 139 -13.70 0.75 4.56
CA ALA A 139 -15.00 1.19 5.06
C ALA A 139 -16.15 0.39 4.41
N PRO A 140 -17.29 0.19 5.10
CA PRO A 140 -18.50 -0.32 4.45
C PRO A 140 -18.83 0.51 3.21
N ASP A 141 -19.26 -0.14 2.13
CA ASP A 141 -19.79 0.60 0.99
C ASP A 141 -21.12 1.27 1.36
N LYS A 142 -21.34 2.48 0.80
CA LYS A 142 -22.50 3.32 1.13
C LYS A 142 -23.82 2.72 0.64
N TYR A 143 -23.79 1.98 -0.46
CA TYR A 143 -24.96 1.45 -1.15
C TYR A 143 -25.13 -0.06 -0.94
N ASP A 144 -24.02 -0.80 -0.75
CA ASP A 144 -24.04 -2.25 -0.57
C ASP A 144 -23.16 -2.67 0.61
N ARG A 145 -23.76 -2.85 1.79
CA ARG A 145 -23.03 -3.19 3.03
C ARG A 145 -22.36 -4.56 2.99
N SER A 146 -22.68 -5.42 2.01
CA SER A 146 -21.95 -6.67 1.79
C SER A 146 -20.55 -6.42 1.18
N LYS A 147 -20.27 -5.19 0.74
CA LYS A 147 -18.99 -4.77 0.14
C LYS A 147 -18.24 -3.77 1.01
N ARG A 148 -16.95 -3.61 0.71
CA ARG A 148 -16.09 -2.58 1.29
C ARG A 148 -15.56 -1.66 0.21
N THR A 149 -15.51 -0.38 0.52
CA THR A 149 -14.69 0.59 -0.20
C THR A 149 -13.30 0.62 0.43
N VAL A 150 -12.27 0.58 -0.40
CA VAL A 150 -10.88 0.64 0.06
C VAL A 150 -10.24 1.92 -0.49
N SER A 151 -9.72 2.75 0.41
CA SER A 151 -9.07 4.00 0.03
C SER A 151 -7.73 4.15 0.73
N VAL A 152 -6.84 4.97 0.14
CA VAL A 152 -5.50 5.23 0.65
C VAL A 152 -5.28 6.72 0.81
N CYS A 153 -4.64 7.10 1.90
CA CYS A 153 -4.23 8.47 2.16
C CYS A 153 -2.80 8.54 2.74
N SER A 154 -2.29 9.77 2.85
CA SER A 154 -0.94 10.03 3.35
C SER A 154 -0.90 9.94 4.88
N GLY A 155 -0.10 9.02 5.41
CA GLY A 155 0.15 8.94 6.85
C GLY A 155 0.81 10.20 7.39
N ASN A 156 1.74 10.81 6.65
CA ASN A 156 2.39 12.07 7.07
C ASN A 156 1.38 13.19 7.33
N LYS A 157 0.32 13.27 6.51
CA LYS A 157 -0.70 14.31 6.69
C LYS A 157 -1.56 14.05 7.91
N ILE A 158 -1.94 12.79 8.15
CA ILE A 158 -2.65 12.39 9.37
C ILE A 158 -1.81 12.71 10.61
N LEU A 159 -0.51 12.38 10.58
CA LEU A 159 0.40 12.63 11.69
C LEU A 159 0.54 14.13 12.03
N ASN A 160 0.54 14.98 11.01
CA ASN A 160 0.67 16.43 11.15
C ASN A 160 -0.68 17.16 11.33
N ASP A 161 -1.80 16.45 11.47
CA ASP A 161 -3.15 17.04 11.51
C ASP A 161 -3.49 17.93 10.29
N GLU A 162 -2.92 17.59 9.13
CA GLU A 162 -3.14 18.30 7.87
C GLU A 162 -4.31 17.71 7.08
N LYS A 163 -4.99 18.55 6.29
CA LYS A 163 -5.98 18.07 5.32
C LYS A 163 -5.35 17.10 4.32
N TYR A 164 -5.86 15.87 4.30
CA TYR A 164 -5.48 14.82 3.35
C TYR A 164 -6.58 14.54 2.34
N LYS A 165 -6.16 13.95 1.22
CA LYS A 165 -7.06 13.43 0.20
C LYS A 165 -7.05 11.91 0.30
N GLU A 166 -8.22 11.32 0.40
CA GLU A 166 -8.43 9.89 0.19
C GLU A 166 -8.50 9.63 -1.32
N TYR A 167 -7.78 8.60 -1.76
CA TYR A 167 -7.89 8.05 -3.10
C TYR A 167 -8.51 6.68 -2.99
N ASP A 168 -9.51 6.36 -3.81
CA ASP A 168 -9.87 4.96 -4.03
C ASP A 168 -8.61 4.15 -4.38
N LEU A 169 -8.53 2.89 -3.92
CA LEU A 169 -7.32 2.10 -4.04
C LEU A 169 -6.89 1.92 -5.51
N ALA A 170 -7.82 1.67 -6.43
CA ALA A 170 -7.50 1.52 -7.84
C ALA A 170 -6.97 2.83 -8.43
N ASP A 171 -7.62 3.95 -8.08
CA ASP A 171 -7.17 5.30 -8.44
C ASP A 171 -5.80 5.63 -7.86
N TYR A 172 -5.49 5.20 -6.64
CA TYR A 172 -4.19 5.36 -6.00
C TYR A 172 -3.11 4.63 -6.80
N PHE A 173 -3.36 3.38 -7.19
CA PHE A 173 -2.42 2.60 -7.98
C PHE A 173 -2.11 3.25 -9.33
N VAL A 174 -3.15 3.68 -10.05
CA VAL A 174 -3.00 4.35 -11.35
C VAL A 174 -2.33 5.72 -11.24
N LYS A 175 -2.78 6.58 -10.32
CA LYS A 175 -2.37 7.99 -10.25
C LYS A 175 -1.12 8.23 -9.42
N ARG A 176 -0.70 7.26 -8.60
CA ARG A 176 0.42 7.42 -7.66
C ARG A 176 1.45 6.32 -7.81
N VAL A 177 1.04 5.06 -7.75
CA VAL A 177 2.00 3.93 -7.74
C VAL A 177 2.74 3.82 -9.07
N ILE A 178 2.04 3.78 -10.20
CA ILE A 178 2.74 3.63 -11.49
C ILE A 178 3.33 4.95 -12.01
N THR A 179 2.68 6.09 -11.76
CA THR A 179 3.04 7.39 -12.37
C THR A 179 3.94 8.29 -11.52
N THR A 180 4.21 7.95 -10.26
CA THR A 180 5.03 8.79 -9.36
C THR A 180 6.02 7.99 -8.53
N PHE A 181 6.92 8.66 -7.81
CA PHE A 181 7.80 8.03 -6.81
C PHE A 181 7.11 7.84 -5.45
N ASP A 182 5.79 7.75 -5.42
CA ASP A 182 5.06 7.54 -4.17
C ASP A 182 5.33 6.10 -3.67
N GLY A 183 6.12 6.02 -2.61
CA GLY A 183 6.74 4.80 -2.11
C GLY A 183 8.20 5.03 -1.74
N ASP A 184 8.93 3.95 -1.49
CA ASP A 184 10.36 3.93 -1.21
C ASP A 184 11.08 3.09 -2.27
N THR A 185 12.08 3.68 -2.90
CA THR A 185 12.84 3.08 -4.01
C THR A 185 14.22 2.60 -3.59
N ARG A 186 14.60 2.77 -2.31
CA ARG A 186 15.92 2.32 -1.83
C ARG A 186 15.98 0.79 -1.99
N PRO A 187 16.97 0.23 -2.72
CA PRO A 187 16.98 -1.21 -3.02
C PRO A 187 16.89 -2.10 -1.78
N ASN A 188 17.58 -1.74 -0.70
CA ASN A 188 17.51 -2.45 0.57
C ASN A 188 16.13 -2.39 1.23
N PHE A 189 15.43 -1.26 1.11
CA PHE A 189 14.07 -1.11 1.63
C PHE A 189 13.11 -1.99 0.82
N VAL A 190 13.18 -1.92 -0.53
CA VAL A 190 12.35 -2.74 -1.43
C VAL A 190 12.52 -4.24 -1.16
N LYS A 191 13.77 -4.71 -1.05
CA LYS A 191 14.06 -6.12 -0.75
C LYS A 191 13.47 -6.56 0.59
N ARG A 192 13.53 -5.70 1.61
CA ARG A 192 13.07 -6.01 2.97
C ARG A 192 11.57 -5.87 3.13
N ALA A 193 10.93 -4.99 2.37
CA ALA A 193 9.48 -4.88 2.36
C ALA A 193 8.81 -6.21 1.98
N LEU A 194 9.49 -7.11 1.27
CA LEU A 194 8.96 -8.45 0.96
C LEU A 194 9.01 -9.45 2.13
N ARG A 195 9.57 -9.08 3.28
CA ARG A 195 9.65 -9.93 4.48
C ARG A 195 8.59 -9.53 5.49
N SER A 196 7.97 -10.51 6.14
CA SER A 196 6.97 -10.27 7.21
C SER A 196 7.59 -9.68 8.48
N ASP A 197 8.85 -10.00 8.76
CA ASP A 197 9.59 -9.56 9.95
C ASP A 197 10.11 -8.12 9.87
N LEU A 198 10.16 -7.53 8.67
CA LEU A 198 10.80 -6.24 8.36
C LEU A 198 12.20 -6.06 8.98
N GLU A 199 12.90 -7.16 9.27
CA GLU A 199 14.09 -7.12 10.11
C GLU A 199 15.19 -6.26 9.44
N ILE A 200 15.86 -5.42 10.25
CA ILE A 200 17.05 -4.61 9.88
C ILE A 200 16.73 -3.29 9.10
N LEU A 201 15.50 -2.79 9.02
CA LEU A 201 15.25 -1.48 8.38
C LEU A 201 15.93 -0.27 9.07
N GLN A 202 16.46 -0.43 10.30
CA GLN A 202 17.10 0.64 11.08
C GLN A 202 18.51 1.05 10.60
N LEU A 203 19.23 0.24 9.80
CA LEU A 203 20.64 0.50 9.47
C LEU A 203 20.88 1.41 8.24
N SER A 204 19.89 2.16 7.76
CA SER A 204 20.06 2.98 6.53
C SER A 204 19.64 4.45 6.66
N VAL A 205 19.25 4.90 7.86
CA VAL A 205 19.15 6.35 8.11
C VAL A 205 20.57 6.84 8.43
N VAL A 206 21.40 6.96 7.39
CA VAL A 206 22.61 7.77 7.47
C VAL A 206 22.15 9.16 7.85
N LYS A 207 22.52 9.60 9.06
CA LYS A 207 22.39 11.00 9.50
C LYS A 207 22.97 11.87 8.37
N LYS A 208 22.12 12.68 7.75
CA LYS A 208 22.58 13.87 7.04
C LYS A 208 22.73 14.99 8.06
#